data_AF-A0A8C6S1X4-F1
#
_entry.id   AF-A0A8C6S1X4-F1
#
_cell.length_a   1.000
_cell.length_b   1.000
_cell.length_c   1.000
_cell.angle_alpha   90.00
_cell.angle_beta   90.00
_cell.angle_gamma   90.00
#
_symmetry.space_group_name_H-M   'P 1'
#
loop_
_entity.id
_entity.type
_entity.pdbx_description
1 polymer ?
#
loop_
_entity_poly.entity_id
_entity_poly.type
_entity_poly.pdbx_seq_one_letter_code
_entity_poly.pdbx_strand_id
1 'polypeptide(L)'
;MRQILQGLSYLHGQNIGHFDLKPENIMLSEKASQPNIKLIDFGLAQRLEQEYRSTSGTPQYIAPEVIKYEPLSTAADMWSIGVITYILLSGRSPFQGHTNEETLRNVIALQYEFEEGSFKTTSDMAKDFIQKLLVLSPGDRMTAAECLLHPWIQPITRKQAAKRHHSINMKNFKKFNAKRKWKMSMNTVLMCTRLLTLSHRRRTDAEADPLQRECDSDVEDVGVKPASLLRRRLSSST
;
A
#
# COMPACT_ATOMS: atom_id res chain seq x y z
N MET A 1 18.93 5.56 1.57
CA MET A 1 18.07 6.76 1.70
C MET A 1 18.51 7.90 0.78
N ARG A 2 19.73 8.44 0.88
CA ARG A 2 20.20 9.55 0.01
C ARG A 2 19.91 9.37 -1.48
N GLN A 3 20.23 8.21 -2.06
CA GLN A 3 19.95 7.93 -3.50
C GLN A 3 18.45 7.94 -3.84
N ILE A 4 17.59 7.44 -2.94
CA ILE A 4 16.12 7.46 -3.10
C ILE A 4 15.63 8.90 -3.13
N LEU A 5 16.09 9.73 -2.19
CA LEU A 5 15.76 11.15 -2.12
C LEU A 5 16.26 11.93 -3.35
N GLN A 6 17.43 11.60 -3.89
CA GLN A 6 17.93 12.21 -5.13
C GLN A 6 17.00 11.89 -6.31
N GLY A 7 16.55 10.63 -6.44
CA GLY A 7 15.58 10.23 -7.45
C GLY A 7 14.24 10.97 -7.31
N LEU A 8 13.72 11.07 -6.09
CA LEU A 8 12.47 11.81 -5.85
C LEU A 8 12.60 13.31 -6.05
N SER A 9 13.71 13.91 -5.62
CA SER A 9 13.96 15.34 -5.84
C SER A 9 13.95 15.67 -7.33
N TYR A 10 14.45 14.76 -8.18
CA TYR A 10 14.36 14.91 -9.63
C TYR A 10 12.91 14.83 -10.13
N LEU A 11 12.16 13.81 -9.73
CA LEU A 11 10.75 13.64 -10.14
C LEU A 11 9.88 14.81 -9.69
N HIS A 12 10.01 15.20 -8.43
CA HIS A 12 9.25 16.30 -7.83
C HIS A 12 9.60 17.64 -8.47
N GLY A 13 10.86 17.86 -8.86
CA GLY A 13 11.27 19.02 -9.66
C GLY A 13 10.66 19.07 -11.07
N GLN A 14 10.15 17.94 -11.58
CA GLN A 14 9.39 17.83 -12.82
C GLN A 14 7.87 17.82 -12.58
N ASN A 15 7.44 18.09 -11.34
CA ASN A 15 6.06 18.02 -10.86
C ASN A 15 5.41 16.64 -11.08
N ILE A 16 6.20 15.57 -10.90
CA ILE A 16 5.75 14.18 -11.02
C ILE A 16 5.75 13.53 -9.64
N GLY A 17 4.58 13.06 -9.18
CA GLY A 17 4.47 12.19 -8.02
C GLY A 17 4.55 10.71 -8.44
N HIS A 18 5.19 9.87 -7.63
CA HIS A 18 5.30 8.43 -7.88
C HIS A 18 4.08 7.65 -7.37
N PHE A 19 3.55 8.01 -6.20
CA PHE A 19 2.33 7.48 -5.56
C PHE A 19 2.30 5.97 -5.24
N ASP A 20 3.40 5.25 -5.42
CA ASP A 20 3.54 3.83 -5.03
C ASP A 20 4.93 3.52 -4.46
N LEU A 21 5.46 4.45 -3.66
CA LEU A 21 6.74 4.21 -3.01
C LEU A 21 6.59 3.16 -1.91
N LYS A 22 7.32 2.06 -2.10
CA LYS A 22 7.42 0.94 -1.17
C LYS A 22 8.75 0.21 -1.39
N PRO A 23 9.23 -0.58 -0.42
CA PRO A 23 10.48 -1.32 -0.55
C PRO A 23 10.58 -2.20 -1.82
N GLU A 24 9.45 -2.68 -2.34
CA GLU A 24 9.37 -3.46 -3.58
C GLU A 24 9.77 -2.65 -4.82
N ASN A 25 9.51 -1.34 -4.80
CA ASN A 25 9.76 -0.42 -5.91
C ASN A 25 11.11 0.30 -5.79
N ILE A 26 11.97 -0.17 -4.88
CA ILE A 26 13.33 0.32 -4.65
C ILE A 26 14.30 -0.83 -4.87
N MET A 27 14.96 -0.84 -6.03
CA MET A 27 15.82 -1.94 -6.44
C MET A 27 17.31 -1.58 -6.40
N LEU A 28 18.15 -2.61 -6.28
CA LEU A 28 19.59 -2.51 -6.45
C LEU A 28 19.90 -2.87 -7.90
N SER A 29 20.66 -2.04 -8.62
CA SER A 29 21.00 -2.32 -10.02
C SER A 29 22.03 -3.43 -10.19
N GLU A 30 22.87 -3.65 -9.17
CA GLU A 30 23.89 -4.70 -9.19
C GLU A 30 24.09 -5.34 -7.81
N LYS A 31 24.71 -6.53 -7.81
CA LYS A 31 25.20 -7.20 -6.60
C LYS A 31 26.63 -6.73 -6.30
N ALA A 32 26.77 -5.49 -5.85
CA ALA A 32 28.03 -4.89 -5.43
C ALA A 32 28.04 -4.57 -3.93
N SER A 33 29.21 -4.25 -3.37
CA SER A 33 29.34 -3.78 -1.98
C SER A 33 28.67 -2.41 -1.77
N GLN A 34 28.68 -1.57 -2.80
CA GLN A 34 28.00 -0.26 -2.85
C GLN A 34 27.19 -0.16 -4.14
N PRO A 35 26.02 -0.81 -4.21
CA PRO A 35 25.21 -0.81 -5.41
C PRO A 35 24.47 0.51 -5.59
N ASN A 36 24.19 0.87 -6.83
CA ASN A 36 23.25 1.94 -7.12
C ASN A 36 21.81 1.50 -6.81
N ILE A 37 21.03 2.42 -6.27
CA ILE A 37 19.61 2.24 -5.94
C ILE A 37 18.78 2.91 -7.03
N LYS A 38 17.81 2.19 -7.57
CA LYS A 38 16.88 2.69 -8.59
C LYS A 38 15.44 2.61 -8.11
N LEU A 39 14.69 3.66 -8.37
CA LEU A 39 13.23 3.65 -8.29
C LEU A 39 12.70 2.97 -9.56
N ILE A 40 11.68 2.13 -9.39
CA ILE A 40 11.02 1.41 -10.47
C ILE A 40 9.51 1.49 -10.31
N ASP A 41 8.79 0.98 -11.30
CA ASP A 41 7.32 0.87 -11.28
C ASP A 41 6.61 2.23 -11.17
N PHE A 42 6.63 2.96 -12.28
CA PHE A 42 5.96 4.24 -12.45
C PHE A 42 4.49 4.07 -12.88
N GLY A 43 3.88 2.90 -12.69
CA GLY A 43 2.52 2.62 -13.17
C GLY A 43 1.43 3.51 -12.54
N LEU A 44 1.70 4.08 -11.38
CA LEU A 44 0.83 5.07 -10.70
C LEU A 44 1.40 6.49 -10.74
N ALA A 45 2.54 6.71 -11.42
CA ALA A 45 3.15 8.02 -11.45
C ALA A 45 2.32 9.00 -12.28
N GLN A 46 2.18 10.23 -11.78
CA GLN A 46 1.35 11.23 -12.41
C GLN A 46 2.05 12.58 -12.38
N ARG A 47 2.02 13.29 -13.51
CA ARG A 47 2.39 14.71 -13.55
C ARG A 47 1.21 15.56 -13.05
N LEU A 48 1.47 16.40 -12.07
CA LEU A 48 0.46 17.15 -11.31
C LEU A 48 0.16 18.52 -11.94
N GLU A 49 -0.14 18.54 -13.24
CA GLU A 49 -0.51 19.77 -13.97
C GLU A 49 -1.93 20.25 -13.62
N GLN A 50 -2.78 19.32 -13.14
CA GLN A 50 -4.13 19.56 -12.68
C GLN A 50 -4.34 18.86 -11.34
N GLU A 51 -5.47 19.16 -10.70
CA GLU A 51 -5.87 18.51 -9.47
C GLU A 51 -5.99 16.99 -9.66
N TYR A 52 -5.25 16.22 -8.86
CA TYR A 52 -5.21 14.77 -8.92
C TYR A 52 -5.66 14.17 -7.59
N ARG A 53 -6.52 13.15 -7.64
CA ARG A 53 -6.96 12.36 -6.49
C ARG A 53 -6.87 10.89 -6.83
N SER A 54 -6.51 10.07 -5.84
CA SER A 54 -6.40 8.62 -6.01
C SER A 54 -6.53 7.96 -4.64
N THR A 55 -7.09 6.75 -4.61
CA THR A 55 -7.07 5.86 -3.44
C THR A 55 -6.10 4.68 -3.64
N SER A 56 -5.36 4.68 -4.76
CA SER A 56 -4.40 3.63 -5.10
C SER A 56 -3.18 3.67 -4.20
N GLY A 57 -2.54 2.51 -4.04
CA GLY A 57 -1.35 2.33 -3.23
C GLY A 57 -1.50 1.21 -2.23
N THR A 58 -0.44 0.95 -1.46
CA THR A 58 -0.44 -0.11 -0.45
C THR A 58 -0.79 0.50 0.93
N PRO A 59 -1.82 0.00 1.66
CA PRO A 59 -2.39 0.68 2.84
C PRO A 59 -1.42 1.15 3.91
N GLN A 60 -0.31 0.45 4.12
CA GLN A 60 0.67 0.81 5.15
C GLN A 60 1.61 1.96 4.75
N TYR A 61 1.64 2.36 3.47
CA TYR A 61 2.52 3.42 2.94
C TYR A 61 1.76 4.64 2.46
N ILE A 62 0.44 4.56 2.27
CA ILE A 62 -0.36 5.69 1.77
C ILE A 62 -0.47 6.79 2.83
N ALA A 63 -0.49 8.04 2.34
CA ALA A 63 -0.56 9.23 3.18
C ALA A 63 -2.01 9.53 3.65
N PRO A 64 -2.21 10.28 4.74
CA PRO A 64 -3.54 10.62 5.25
C PRO A 64 -4.45 11.29 4.20
N GLU A 65 -3.92 12.17 3.36
CA GLU A 65 -4.66 12.87 2.31
C GLU A 65 -5.17 11.91 1.21
N VAL A 66 -4.46 10.80 0.95
CA VAL A 66 -4.90 9.72 0.04
C VAL A 66 -6.14 9.03 0.62
N ILE A 67 -6.11 8.76 1.93
CA ILE A 67 -7.22 8.10 2.64
C ILE A 67 -8.45 9.01 2.71
N LYS A 68 -8.23 10.31 2.90
CA LYS A 68 -9.28 11.33 2.94
C LYS A 68 -9.79 11.76 1.55
N TYR A 69 -9.20 11.24 0.48
CA TYR A 69 -9.53 11.62 -0.89
C TYR A 69 -9.37 13.13 -1.17
N GLU A 70 -8.33 13.71 -0.57
CA GLU A 70 -7.94 15.11 -0.78
C GLU A 70 -7.04 15.24 -2.03
N PRO A 71 -6.92 16.45 -2.62
CA PRO A 71 -5.95 16.71 -3.68
C PRO A 71 -4.54 16.29 -3.31
N LEU A 72 -3.91 15.49 -4.17
CA LEU A 72 -2.57 14.97 -3.95
C LEU A 72 -1.51 15.94 -4.45
N SER A 73 -0.42 16.00 -3.69
CA SER A 73 0.84 16.62 -4.09
C SER A 73 1.98 15.62 -3.97
N THR A 74 3.18 16.02 -4.37
CA THR A 74 4.41 15.24 -4.17
C THR A 74 4.70 14.94 -2.68
N ALA A 75 4.06 15.64 -1.74
CA ALA A 75 4.17 15.38 -0.30
C ALA A 75 3.62 14.00 0.12
N ALA A 76 2.76 13.37 -0.69
CA ALA A 76 2.31 11.99 -0.44
C ALA A 76 3.45 10.97 -0.58
N ASP A 77 4.37 11.19 -1.55
CA ASP A 77 5.59 10.40 -1.66
C ASP A 77 6.49 10.59 -0.44
N MET A 78 6.56 11.81 0.10
CA MET A 78 7.38 12.13 1.27
C MET A 78 6.89 11.42 2.54
N TRP A 79 5.56 11.27 2.71
CA TRP A 79 5.01 10.39 3.75
C TRP A 79 5.50 8.95 3.60
N SER A 80 5.45 8.42 2.38
CA SER A 80 5.92 7.06 2.08
C SER A 80 7.41 6.89 2.44
N ILE A 81 8.24 7.92 2.23
CA ILE A 81 9.64 7.95 2.66
C ILE A 81 9.79 7.93 4.19
N GLY A 82 8.92 8.62 4.93
CA GLY A 82 8.88 8.53 6.39
C GLY A 82 8.62 7.10 6.87
N VAL A 83 7.61 6.45 6.29
CA VAL A 83 7.26 5.05 6.58
C VAL A 83 8.41 4.09 6.23
N ILE A 84 8.99 4.21 5.03
CA ILE A 84 10.11 3.38 4.59
C ILE A 84 11.32 3.57 5.51
N THR A 85 11.63 4.80 5.90
CA THR A 85 12.74 5.10 6.81
C THR A 85 12.53 4.44 8.17
N TYR A 86 11.32 4.56 8.73
CA TYR A 86 10.95 3.90 9.98
C TYR A 86 11.15 2.38 9.88
N ILE A 87 10.70 1.75 8.80
CA ILE A 87 10.85 0.31 8.57
C ILE A 87 12.31 -0.10 8.45
N LEU A 88 13.13 0.68 7.73
CA LEU A 88 14.55 0.37 7.55
C LEU A 88 15.32 0.40 8.88
N LEU A 89 14.95 1.30 9.80
CA LEU A 89 15.63 1.46 11.08
C LEU A 89 15.13 0.49 12.15
N SER A 90 13.83 0.24 12.19
CA SER A 90 13.19 -0.57 13.24
C SER A 90 12.95 -2.03 12.84
N GLY A 91 12.80 -2.31 11.55
CA GLY A 91 12.24 -3.56 11.02
C GLY A 91 10.76 -3.76 11.39
N ARG A 92 10.00 -2.69 11.60
CA ARG A 92 8.55 -2.72 11.88
C ARG A 92 7.85 -1.64 11.06
N SER A 93 6.59 -1.85 10.72
CA SER A 93 5.77 -0.80 10.12
C SER A 93 5.21 0.11 11.22
N PRO A 94 5.24 1.45 11.06
CA PRO A 94 4.79 2.38 12.10
C PRO A 94 3.27 2.31 12.36
N PHE A 95 2.47 2.01 11.34
CA PHE A 95 1.01 2.10 11.41
C PHE A 95 0.28 0.76 11.24
N GLN A 96 1.01 -0.34 11.00
CA GLN A 96 0.40 -1.63 10.68
C GLN A 96 -0.43 -2.18 11.84
N GLY A 97 -1.76 -2.21 11.66
CA GLY A 97 -2.70 -2.92 12.52
C GLY A 97 -2.91 -4.39 12.11
N HIS A 98 -3.84 -5.06 12.79
CA HIS A 98 -4.29 -6.41 12.45
C HIS A 98 -5.13 -6.44 11.17
N THR A 99 -5.89 -5.38 10.89
CA THR A 99 -6.65 -5.22 9.64
C THR A 99 -6.18 -4.00 8.84
N ASN A 100 -6.64 -3.90 7.58
CA ASN A 100 -6.39 -2.72 6.77
C ASN A 100 -7.08 -1.50 7.37
N GLU A 101 -8.33 -1.63 7.83
CA GLU A 101 -9.11 -0.57 8.45
C GLU A 101 -8.41 -0.03 9.71
N GLU A 102 -7.85 -0.91 10.53
CA GLU A 102 -7.03 -0.51 11.68
C GLU A 102 -5.76 0.23 11.25
N THR A 103 -5.08 -0.25 10.21
CA THR A 103 -3.90 0.41 9.66
C THR A 103 -4.22 1.82 9.18
N LEU A 104 -5.32 2.01 8.44
CA LEU A 104 -5.75 3.31 7.96
C LEU A 104 -6.18 4.24 9.11
N ARG A 105 -6.84 3.69 10.14
CA ARG A 105 -7.16 4.45 11.37
C ARG A 105 -5.90 4.96 12.08
N ASN A 106 -4.87 4.11 12.21
CA ASN A 106 -3.61 4.50 12.81
C ASN A 106 -2.92 5.62 12.00
N VAL A 107 -2.98 5.56 10.67
CA VAL A 107 -2.45 6.61 9.78
C VAL A 107 -3.18 7.95 10.01
N ILE A 108 -4.52 7.95 9.99
CA ILE A 108 -5.32 9.17 10.17
C ILE A 108 -5.09 9.78 11.58
N ALA A 109 -4.96 8.93 12.59
CA ALA A 109 -4.75 9.36 13.98
C ALA A 109 -3.28 9.68 14.31
N LEU A 110 -2.36 9.55 13.34
CA LEU A 110 -0.91 9.66 13.53
C LEU A 110 -0.38 8.80 14.71
N GLN A 111 -0.90 7.59 14.83
CA GLN A 111 -0.57 6.68 15.93
C GLN A 111 0.64 5.81 15.56
N TYR A 112 1.82 6.27 15.94
CA TYR A 112 3.06 5.49 15.94
C TYR A 112 3.98 5.95 17.08
N GLU A 113 4.91 5.11 17.49
CA GLU A 113 5.88 5.43 18.53
C GLU A 113 7.27 4.88 18.22
N PHE A 114 8.31 5.48 18.78
CA PHE A 114 9.67 4.96 18.70
C PHE A 114 9.92 3.94 19.81
N GLU A 115 9.36 2.74 19.69
CA GLU A 115 9.51 1.65 20.67
C GLU A 115 10.99 1.46 21.08
N GLU A 116 11.28 1.48 22.38
CA GLU A 116 12.65 1.39 22.91
C GLU A 116 13.37 0.14 22.41
N GLY A 117 12.69 -1.01 22.39
CA GLY A 117 13.27 -2.29 21.92
C GLY A 117 13.74 -2.28 20.46
N SER A 118 13.18 -1.38 19.62
CA SER A 118 13.51 -1.29 18.19
C SER A 118 14.38 -0.08 17.87
N PHE A 119 14.28 1.01 18.64
CA PHE A 119 14.98 2.28 18.43
C PHE A 119 16.07 2.61 19.45
N LYS A 120 16.42 1.69 20.38
CA LYS A 120 17.46 1.89 21.41
C LYS A 120 18.79 2.43 20.87
N THR A 121 19.22 1.95 19.70
CA THR A 121 20.50 2.35 19.08
C THR A 121 20.32 3.36 17.95
N THR A 122 19.10 3.85 17.72
CA THR A 122 18.80 4.80 16.65
C THR A 122 19.02 6.22 17.14
N SER A 123 19.86 6.97 16.44
CA SER A 123 20.17 8.37 16.78
C SER A 123 18.92 9.26 16.74
N ASP A 124 18.87 10.28 17.60
CA ASP A 124 17.74 11.23 17.63
C ASP A 124 17.57 11.98 16.30
N MET A 125 18.64 12.27 15.58
CA MET A 125 18.57 12.85 14.23
C MET A 125 17.78 11.98 13.23
N ALA A 126 17.80 10.66 13.41
CA ALA A 126 17.04 9.76 12.54
C ALA A 126 15.55 9.76 12.91
N LYS A 127 15.24 9.86 14.21
CA LYS A 127 13.87 10.02 14.71
C LYS A 127 13.28 11.36 14.26
N ASP A 128 14.04 12.44 14.40
CA ASP A 128 13.71 13.79 13.92
C ASP A 128 13.44 13.79 12.41
N PHE A 129 14.28 13.12 11.61
CA PHE A 129 14.04 12.95 10.17
C PHE A 129 12.70 12.28 9.87
N ILE A 130 12.32 11.23 10.60
CA ILE A 130 11.03 10.56 10.45
C ILE A 130 9.88 11.48 10.88
N GLN A 131 10.02 12.16 12.02
CA GLN A 131 8.98 13.06 12.56
C GLN A 131 8.65 14.21 11.62
N LYS A 132 9.64 14.75 10.91
CA LYS A 132 9.46 15.81 9.90
C LYS A 132 8.86 15.32 8.57
N LEU A 133 8.68 14.01 8.40
CA LEU A 133 8.03 13.40 7.23
C LEU A 133 6.64 12.85 7.56
N LEU A 134 6.48 12.25 8.75
CA LEU A 134 5.21 11.75 9.25
C LEU A 134 4.42 12.87 9.93
N VAL A 135 4.04 13.88 9.14
CA VAL A 135 3.22 15.02 9.57
C VAL A 135 1.87 14.93 8.85
N LEU A 136 0.75 15.17 9.55
CA LEU A 136 -0.58 15.03 8.94
C LEU A 136 -0.79 16.02 7.79
N SER A 137 -0.44 17.29 8.01
CA SER A 137 -0.52 18.35 7.01
C SER A 137 0.54 18.14 5.91
N PRO A 138 0.16 17.99 4.63
CA PRO A 138 1.12 17.78 3.55
C PRO A 138 2.09 18.95 3.37
N GLY A 139 1.65 20.19 3.61
CA GLY A 139 2.45 21.39 3.44
C GLY A 139 3.56 21.57 4.49
N ASP A 140 3.44 20.91 5.64
CA ASP A 140 4.43 20.97 6.72
C ASP A 140 5.47 19.84 6.63
N ARG A 141 5.32 18.91 5.66
CA ARG A 141 6.29 17.83 5.46
C ARG A 141 7.51 18.35 4.73
N MET A 142 8.69 17.87 5.14
CA MET A 142 9.91 18.11 4.37
C MET A 142 9.76 17.57 2.94
N THR A 143 10.15 18.40 1.98
CA THR A 143 10.36 18.02 0.58
C THR A 143 11.58 17.11 0.44
N ALA A 144 11.72 16.45 -0.72
CA ALA A 144 12.89 15.64 -1.02
C ALA A 144 14.19 16.48 -1.00
N ALA A 145 14.14 17.74 -1.45
CA ALA A 145 15.27 18.66 -1.43
C ALA A 145 15.69 19.02 0.00
N GLU A 146 14.74 19.34 0.88
CA GLU A 146 15.03 19.62 2.30
C GLU A 146 15.56 18.38 3.03
N CYS A 147 15.01 17.19 2.72
CA CYS A 147 15.50 15.93 3.25
C CYS A 147 16.97 15.66 2.91
N LEU A 148 17.43 16.08 1.72
CA LEU A 148 18.82 15.91 1.31
C LEU A 148 19.78 16.76 2.15
N LEU A 149 19.30 17.91 2.66
CA LEU A 149 20.06 18.81 3.54
C LEU A 149 19.97 18.42 5.01
N HIS A 150 19.06 17.51 5.38
CA HIS A 150 18.84 17.13 6.76
C HIS A 150 20.11 16.56 7.41
N PRO A 151 20.44 16.88 8.69
CA PRO A 151 21.69 16.44 9.33
C PRO A 151 21.88 14.92 9.39
N TRP A 152 20.78 14.17 9.38
CA TRP A 152 20.81 12.71 9.29
C TRP A 152 21.28 12.21 7.91
N ILE A 153 21.01 12.95 6.84
CA ILE A 153 21.42 12.61 5.46
C ILE A 153 22.76 13.28 5.14
N GLN A 154 22.89 14.59 5.34
CA GLN A 154 24.09 15.38 5.09
C GLN A 154 24.72 15.83 6.42
N PRO A 155 25.87 15.29 6.82
CA PRO A 155 26.52 15.69 8.06
C PRO A 155 26.93 17.17 8.03
N ILE A 156 26.68 17.88 9.14
CA ILE A 156 27.10 19.26 9.35
C ILE A 156 28.59 19.31 9.74
N THR A 157 29.10 18.30 10.46
CA THR A 157 30.47 18.31 10.99
C THR A 157 31.29 17.08 10.60
N ARG A 158 32.63 17.23 10.55
CA ARG A 158 33.57 16.10 10.33
C ARG A 158 33.45 15.01 11.40
N LYS A 159 33.24 15.42 12.67
CA LYS A 159 33.02 14.48 13.78
C LYS A 159 31.76 13.64 13.57
N GLN A 160 30.69 14.24 13.06
CA GLN A 160 29.45 13.54 12.73
C GLN A 160 29.65 12.58 11.55
N ALA A 161 30.37 13.00 10.50
CA ALA A 161 30.70 12.13 9.37
C ALA A 161 31.48 10.88 9.82
N ALA A 162 32.46 11.04 10.72
CA ALA A 162 33.25 9.94 11.25
C ALA A 162 32.47 8.95 12.15
N LYS A 163 31.40 9.42 12.81
CA LYS A 163 30.56 8.59 13.70
C LYS A 163 29.44 7.82 12.99
N ARG A 164 29.30 7.91 11.65
CA ARG A 164 28.31 7.14 10.89
C ARG A 164 28.66 5.66 10.84
N HIS A 165 28.59 4.95 11.96
CA HIS A 165 28.65 3.49 11.96
C HIS A 165 27.29 2.90 11.59
N HIS A 166 27.31 1.89 10.71
CA HIS A 166 26.15 1.21 10.11
C HIS A 166 25.30 0.38 11.08
N SER A 167 24.70 0.99 12.11
CA SER A 167 23.69 0.30 12.93
C SER A 167 22.32 0.37 12.23
N ILE A 168 22.17 -0.38 11.14
CA ILE A 168 20.83 -0.79 10.68
C ILE A 168 20.47 -2.03 11.48
N ASN A 169 19.29 -2.07 12.08
CA ASN A 169 18.81 -3.25 12.80
C ASN A 169 18.47 -4.38 11.81
N MET A 170 19.50 -5.05 11.31
CA MET A 170 19.39 -6.10 10.29
C MET A 170 18.56 -7.30 10.81
N LYS A 171 18.57 -7.56 12.12
CA LYS A 171 17.78 -8.65 12.73
C LYS A 171 16.28 -8.38 12.57
N ASN A 172 15.82 -7.20 12.95
CA ASN A 172 14.42 -6.84 12.81
C ASN A 172 14.03 -6.68 11.34
N PHE A 173 14.91 -6.11 10.50
CA PHE A 173 14.65 -5.97 9.06
C PHE A 173 14.51 -7.33 8.36
N LYS A 174 15.34 -8.32 8.70
CA LYS A 174 15.21 -9.70 8.20
C LYS A 174 13.86 -10.31 8.62
N LYS A 175 13.44 -10.13 9.88
CA LYS A 175 12.14 -10.61 10.37
C LYS A 175 10.97 -9.94 9.66
N PHE A 176 11.03 -8.63 9.43
CA PHE A 176 10.05 -7.89 8.64
C PHE A 176 9.91 -8.45 7.23
N ASN A 177 11.04 -8.59 6.54
CA ASN A 177 11.05 -9.06 5.15
C ASN A 177 10.55 -10.53 5.07
N ALA A 178 10.86 -11.37 6.05
CA ALA A 178 10.31 -12.73 6.14
C ALA A 178 8.79 -12.73 6.31
N LYS A 179 8.25 -11.96 7.26
CA LYS A 179 6.79 -11.83 7.47
C LYS A 179 6.08 -11.30 6.23
N ARG A 180 6.69 -10.34 5.54
CA ARG A 180 6.19 -9.78 4.28
C ARG A 180 6.14 -10.82 3.17
N LYS A 181 7.25 -11.54 2.93
CA LYS A 181 7.32 -12.62 1.93
C LYS A 181 6.29 -13.71 2.20
N TRP A 182 6.13 -14.10 3.47
CA TRP A 182 5.11 -15.07 3.88
C TRP A 182 3.69 -14.65 3.51
N LYS A 183 3.31 -13.39 3.81
CA LYS A 183 2.02 -12.83 3.40
C LYS A 183 1.81 -12.87 1.89
N MET A 184 2.84 -12.54 1.10
CA MET A 184 2.75 -12.61 -0.36
C MET A 184 2.52 -14.05 -0.84
N SER A 185 3.28 -15.02 -0.32
CA SER A 185 3.10 -16.45 -0.66
C SER A 185 1.69 -16.95 -0.34
N MET A 186 1.13 -16.58 0.83
CA MET A 186 -0.25 -16.92 1.18
C MET A 186 -1.26 -16.33 0.18
N ASN A 187 -1.10 -15.07 -0.20
CA ASN A 187 -1.96 -14.44 -1.19
C ASN A 187 -1.86 -15.14 -2.56
N THR A 188 -0.66 -15.54 -2.99
CA THR A 188 -0.47 -16.32 -4.22
C THR A 188 -1.22 -17.65 -4.16
N VAL A 189 -1.09 -18.41 -3.07
CA VAL A 189 -1.80 -19.68 -2.90
C VAL A 189 -3.31 -19.45 -2.95
N LEU A 190 -3.83 -18.46 -2.22
CA LEU A 190 -5.26 -18.12 -2.22
C LEU A 190 -5.76 -17.74 -3.63
N MET A 191 -4.99 -16.96 -4.39
CA MET A 191 -5.33 -16.62 -5.76
C MET A 191 -5.33 -17.85 -6.67
N CYS A 192 -4.32 -18.72 -6.56
CA CYS A 192 -4.28 -19.98 -7.31
C CYS A 192 -5.49 -20.87 -6.97
N THR A 193 -5.84 -21.03 -5.68
CA THR A 193 -7.01 -21.78 -5.26
C THR A 193 -8.29 -21.19 -5.86
N ARG A 194 -8.48 -19.86 -5.78
CA ARG A 194 -9.64 -19.18 -6.39
C ARG A 194 -9.71 -19.41 -7.89
N LEU A 195 -8.59 -19.29 -8.61
CA LEU A 195 -8.53 -19.54 -10.05
C LEU A 195 -8.84 -20.99 -10.40
N LEU A 196 -8.35 -21.94 -9.61
CA LEU A 196 -8.67 -23.36 -9.77
C LEU A 196 -10.16 -23.62 -9.52
N THR A 197 -10.75 -23.05 -8.46
CA THR A 197 -12.19 -23.18 -8.19
C THR A 197 -13.04 -22.56 -9.30
N LEU A 198 -12.67 -21.39 -9.83
CA LEU A 198 -13.34 -20.77 -10.96
C LEU A 198 -13.18 -21.58 -12.25
N SER A 199 -11.99 -22.15 -12.49
CA SER A 199 -11.75 -23.03 -13.63
C SER A 199 -12.52 -24.35 -13.51
N HIS A 200 -12.70 -24.86 -12.29
CA HIS A 200 -13.48 -26.07 -12.05
C HIS A 200 -14.98 -25.80 -12.24
N ARG A 201 -15.50 -24.67 -11.74
CA ARG A 201 -16.87 -24.22 -12.01
C ARG A 201 -17.14 -24.03 -13.50
N ARG A 202 -16.22 -23.38 -14.23
CA ARG A 202 -16.34 -23.25 -15.70
C ARG A 202 -16.29 -24.59 -16.44
N ARG A 203 -15.61 -25.61 -15.91
CA ARG A 203 -15.61 -26.95 -16.48
C ARG A 203 -16.91 -27.70 -16.18
N THR A 204 -17.43 -27.62 -14.96
CA THR A 204 -18.73 -28.22 -14.61
C THR A 204 -19.90 -27.55 -15.34
N ASP A 205 -19.84 -26.24 -15.58
CA ASP A 205 -20.84 -25.51 -16.38
C ASP A 205 -20.72 -25.81 -17.88
N ALA A 206 -19.54 -26.25 -18.36
CA ALA A 206 -19.32 -26.66 -19.75
C ALA A 206 -19.57 -28.16 -20.01
N GLU A 207 -19.52 -29.01 -18.97
CA GLU A 207 -19.91 -30.43 -18.99
C GLU A 207 -21.39 -30.66 -18.64
N ALA A 208 -22.14 -29.61 -18.29
CA ALA A 208 -23.59 -29.68 -18.20
C ALA A 208 -24.20 -29.85 -19.61
N ASP A 209 -24.43 -31.11 -19.97
CA ASP A 209 -24.99 -31.59 -21.22
C ASP A 209 -26.31 -30.88 -21.61
N PRO A 210 -26.47 -30.33 -22.84
CA PRO A 210 -27.72 -29.75 -23.32
C PRO A 210 -28.88 -30.75 -23.49
N LEU A 211 -28.65 -32.06 -23.32
CA LEU A 211 -29.61 -33.10 -23.71
C LEU A 211 -30.55 -33.61 -22.61
N GLN A 212 -30.60 -33.00 -21.42
CA GLN A 212 -31.64 -33.35 -20.43
C GLN A 212 -32.96 -32.59 -20.65
N ARG A 213 -33.39 -32.54 -21.91
CA ARG A 213 -34.77 -32.26 -22.34
C ARG A 213 -35.27 -33.44 -23.17
N GLU A 214 -35.69 -34.50 -22.49
CA GLU A 214 -36.69 -35.43 -23.03
C GLU A 214 -37.63 -35.74 -21.86
N CYS A 215 -38.83 -35.15 -21.88
CA CYS A 215 -40.07 -35.78 -22.38
C CYS A 215 -40.68 -36.70 -21.32
N ASP A 216 -41.60 -36.16 -20.53
CA ASP A 216 -42.72 -36.94 -20.02
C ASP A 216 -44.01 -36.22 -20.47
N SER A 217 -44.65 -36.81 -21.47
CA SER A 217 -46.00 -36.51 -21.92
C SER A 217 -47.01 -37.38 -21.16
N ASP A 218 -47.93 -36.70 -20.47
CA ASP A 218 -49.34 -37.01 -20.20
C ASP A 218 -49.80 -38.44 -19.86
N VAL A 219 -50.32 -38.64 -18.62
CA VAL A 219 -51.61 -39.34 -18.37
C VAL A 219 -52.30 -38.81 -17.08
N GLU A 220 -53.40 -38.08 -17.30
CA GLU A 220 -54.71 -37.98 -16.62
C GLU A 220 -54.98 -38.05 -15.08
N ASP A 221 -55.76 -37.04 -14.68
CA ASP A 221 -57.02 -37.02 -13.88
C ASP A 221 -57.06 -36.72 -12.36
N VAL A 222 -58.11 -35.94 -12.08
CA VAL A 222 -58.88 -35.69 -10.85
C VAL A 222 -58.45 -34.56 -9.90
N GLY A 223 -58.98 -33.37 -10.19
CA GLY A 223 -59.89 -32.66 -9.29
C GLY A 223 -59.33 -31.96 -8.04
N VAL A 224 -59.47 -30.63 -8.01
CA VAL A 224 -60.34 -29.84 -7.09
C VAL A 224 -59.90 -28.36 -7.09
N LYS A 225 -60.93 -27.50 -6.96
CA LYS A 225 -61.06 -26.05 -7.19
C LYS A 225 -60.11 -25.09 -6.44
N PRO A 226 -60.05 -23.80 -6.89
CA PRO A 226 -59.04 -22.84 -6.48
C PRO A 226 -59.44 -22.03 -5.24
N ALA A 227 -58.47 -21.69 -4.39
CA ALA A 227 -58.61 -20.66 -3.38
C ALA A 227 -58.05 -19.33 -3.91
N SER A 228 -58.97 -18.38 -4.05
CA SER A 228 -58.78 -16.94 -4.16
C SER A 228 -57.61 -16.39 -3.34
N LEU A 229 -57.01 -15.28 -3.78
CA LEU A 229 -57.06 -13.98 -3.06
C LEU A 229 -56.30 -12.86 -3.81
N LEU A 230 -57.10 -11.96 -4.40
CA LEU A 230 -57.01 -10.49 -4.37
C LEU A 230 -55.69 -9.80 -3.96
N ARG A 231 -55.17 -8.96 -4.88
CA ARG A 231 -54.92 -7.50 -4.69
C ARG A 231 -54.48 -6.86 -6.01
N ARG A 232 -55.29 -5.98 -6.65
CA ARG A 232 -55.18 -4.49 -6.59
C ARG A 232 -53.74 -4.02 -6.35
N ARG A 233 -53.13 -3.15 -7.16
CA ARG A 233 -53.61 -1.94 -7.84
C ARG A 233 -52.41 -1.40 -8.63
N LEU A 234 -52.59 -0.93 -9.88
CA LEU A 234 -51.82 0.19 -10.41
C LEU A 234 -52.72 0.94 -11.40
N SER A 235 -52.94 2.21 -11.10
CA SER A 235 -53.71 3.18 -11.88
C SER A 235 -52.76 4.16 -12.56
N SER A 236 -52.84 4.21 -13.89
CA SER A 236 -52.52 5.33 -14.79
C SER A 236 -53.29 4.96 -16.07
N SER A 237 -54.08 5.78 -16.74
CA SER A 237 -54.02 7.22 -16.95
C SER A 237 -55.23 7.62 -17.81
N THR A 238 -55.88 8.73 -17.49
CA THR A 238 -56.31 9.79 -18.43
C THR A 238 -56.77 10.99 -17.60
#